data_AF-A0A7Y5S030-F1
#
_entry.id   AF-A0A7Y5S030-F1
#
_cell.length_a   1.000
_cell.length_b   1.000
_cell.length_c   1.000
_cell.angle_alpha   90.00
_cell.angle_beta   90.00
_cell.angle_gamma   90.00
#
_symmetry.space_group_name_H-M   'P 1'
#
loop_
_entity.id
_entity.type
_entity.pdbx_description
1 polymer ?
#
loop_
_entity_poly.entity_id
_entity_poly.type
_entity_poly.pdbx_seq_one_letter_code
_entity_poly.pdbx_strand_id
1 'polypeptide(L)'
;MAALDLNELKLVYRALHAHLADAPELMDTHFLIELQRFLHALAQREGVDISDHSAWDRWLGNSDAPSCAQRTSNRRTIEPS
;
A
#
# COMPACT_ATOMS: atom_id res chain seq x y z
N MET A 1 -7.68 -25.98 -8.37
CA MET A 1 -7.05 -24.68 -8.62
C MET A 1 -5.98 -24.49 -7.57
N ALA A 2 -4.72 -24.29 -7.94
CA ALA A 2 -3.71 -23.90 -6.97
C ALA A 2 -4.11 -22.52 -6.42
N ALA A 3 -4.13 -22.37 -5.10
CA ALA A 3 -4.27 -21.05 -4.50
C ALA A 3 -3.00 -20.26 -4.85
N LEU A 4 -3.16 -19.02 -5.35
CA LEU A 4 -2.04 -18.11 -5.55
C LEU A 4 -1.40 -17.78 -4.20
N ASP A 5 -0.08 -17.74 -4.13
CA ASP A 5 0.62 -17.42 -2.89
C ASP A 5 0.41 -15.95 -2.50
N LEU A 6 0.12 -15.71 -1.22
CA LEU A 6 -0.17 -14.37 -0.74
C LEU A 6 1.03 -13.42 -0.86
N ASN A 7 2.26 -13.91 -0.65
CA ASN A 7 3.45 -13.08 -0.76
C ASN A 7 3.74 -12.71 -2.21
N GLU A 8 3.47 -13.61 -3.15
CA GLU A 8 3.53 -13.30 -4.59
C GLU A 8 2.52 -12.21 -4.97
N LEU A 9 1.28 -12.31 -4.47
CA LEU A 9 0.25 -11.29 -4.72
C LEU A 9 0.62 -9.92 -4.13
N LYS A 10 1.19 -9.89 -2.92
CA LYS A 10 1.71 -8.67 -2.30
C LYS A 10 2.86 -8.07 -3.13
N LEU A 11 3.78 -8.90 -3.63
CA LEU A 11 4.88 -8.47 -4.49
C LEU A 11 4.36 -7.86 -5.80
N VAL A 12 3.44 -8.54 -6.49
CA VAL A 12 2.85 -8.05 -7.74
C VAL A 12 2.13 -6.72 -7.51
N TYR A 13 1.32 -6.61 -6.45
CA TYR A 13 0.65 -5.37 -6.09
C TYR A 13 1.64 -4.23 -5.89
N ARG A 14 2.69 -4.44 -5.09
CA ARG A 14 3.71 -3.43 -4.83
C ARG A 14 4.44 -2.99 -6.09
N ALA A 15 4.79 -3.93 -6.96
CA ALA A 15 5.46 -3.64 -8.22
C ALA A 15 4.58 -2.77 -9.12
N LEU A 16 3.30 -3.10 -9.28
CA LEU A 16 2.36 -2.30 -10.08
C LEU A 16 2.09 -0.94 -9.44
N HIS A 17 1.89 -0.91 -8.12
CA HIS A 17 1.60 0.31 -7.39
C HIS A 17 2.76 1.31 -7.43
N ALA A 18 4.01 0.83 -7.47
CA ALA A 18 5.19 1.69 -7.59
C ALA A 18 5.25 2.46 -8.92
N HIS A 19 4.59 1.96 -9.97
CA HIS A 19 4.56 2.57 -11.30
C HIS A 19 3.33 3.45 -11.57
N LEU A 20 2.44 3.68 -10.58
CA LEU A 20 1.23 4.51 -10.77
C LEU A 20 1.54 5.96 -11.17
N ALA A 21 2.70 6.49 -10.74
CA ALA A 21 3.11 7.84 -11.11
C ALA A 21 3.49 7.97 -12.59
N ASP A 22 4.05 6.90 -13.17
CA ASP A 22 4.52 6.87 -14.57
C ASP A 22 3.44 6.32 -15.53
N ALA A 23 2.49 5.55 -15.01
CA ALA A 23 1.41 4.91 -15.76
C ALA A 23 0.07 5.04 -14.98
N PRO A 24 -0.54 6.24 -14.95
CA PRO A 24 -1.77 6.49 -14.19
C PRO A 24 -2.95 5.63 -14.65
N GLU A 25 -2.95 5.16 -15.90
CA GLU A 25 -3.95 4.23 -16.44
C GLU A 25 -4.02 2.91 -15.67
N LEU A 26 -2.96 2.52 -14.95
CA LEU A 26 -2.95 1.36 -14.08
C LEU A 26 -4.01 1.46 -12.98
N MET A 27 -4.32 2.68 -12.48
CA MET A 27 -5.33 2.92 -11.45
C MET A 27 -6.73 2.46 -11.88
N ASP A 28 -7.02 2.55 -13.18
CA ASP A 28 -8.33 2.20 -13.75
C ASP A 28 -8.38 0.74 -14.23
N THR A 29 -7.26 0.01 -14.18
CA THR A 29 -7.26 -1.39 -14.57
C THR A 29 -8.08 -2.22 -13.61
N HIS A 30 -9.01 -3.00 -14.15
CA HIS A 30 -9.82 -3.93 -13.36
C HIS A 30 -8.93 -4.90 -12.57
N PHE A 31 -7.79 -5.31 -13.14
CA PHE A 31 -6.83 -6.17 -12.47
C PHE A 31 -6.30 -5.56 -11.16
N LEU A 32 -5.80 -4.32 -11.19
CA LEU A 32 -5.23 -3.68 -10.00
C LEU A 32 -6.30 -3.42 -8.94
N ILE A 33 -7.50 -3.01 -9.37
CA ILE A 33 -8.65 -2.77 -8.48
C ILE A 33 -9.03 -4.06 -7.72
N GLU A 34 -9.16 -5.19 -8.42
CA GLU A 34 -9.53 -6.46 -7.79
C GLU A 34 -8.40 -7.03 -6.93
N LEU A 35 -7.15 -6.87 -7.36
CA LEU A 35 -5.99 -7.25 -6.55
C LEU A 35 -5.97 -6.47 -5.23
N GLN A 36 -6.20 -5.15 -5.27
CA GLN A 36 -6.26 -4.32 -4.07
C GLN A 36 -7.42 -4.74 -3.16
N ARG A 37 -8.63 -4.95 -3.70
CA ARG A 37 -9.81 -5.40 -2.94
C ARG A 37 -9.55 -6.74 -2.24
N PHE A 38 -8.97 -7.69 -2.97
CA PHE A 38 -8.63 -9.00 -2.44
C PHE A 38 -7.64 -8.89 -1.27
N LEU A 39 -6.56 -8.12 -1.43
CA LEU A 39 -5.56 -7.95 -0.39
C LEU A 39 -6.09 -7.16 0.81
N HIS A 40 -6.93 -6.14 0.61
CA HIS A 40 -7.63 -5.44 1.69
C HIS A 40 -8.49 -6.39 2.53
N ALA A 41 -9.28 -7.26 1.87
CA ALA A 41 -10.12 -8.21 2.58
C ALA A 41 -9.29 -9.19 3.42
N LEU A 42 -8.12 -9.63 2.93
CA LEU A 42 -7.20 -10.47 3.70
C LEU A 42 -6.58 -9.72 4.88
N ALA A 43 -6.08 -8.50 4.67
CA ALA A 43 -5.50 -7.68 5.73
C ALA A 43 -6.53 -7.39 6.84
N GLN A 44 -7.77 -7.06 6.49
CA GLN A 44 -8.85 -6.86 7.45
C GLN A 44 -9.17 -8.13 8.26
N ARG A 45 -9.13 -9.32 7.63
CA ARG A 45 -9.30 -10.61 8.33
C ARG A 45 -8.16 -10.89 9.31
N GLU A 46 -6.97 -10.35 9.06
CA GLU A 46 -5.82 -10.41 9.96
C GLU A 46 -5.81 -9.27 11.00
N GLY A 47 -6.84 -8.41 11.02
CA GLY A 47 -6.98 -7.31 11.98
C GLY A 47 -6.17 -6.06 11.63
N VAL A 48 -5.68 -5.95 10.39
CA VAL A 48 -4.99 -4.75 9.91
C VAL A 48 -6.00 -3.66 9.60
N ASP A 49 -5.79 -2.48 10.16
CA ASP A 49 -6.51 -1.28 9.77
C ASP A 49 -5.98 -0.77 8.42
N ILE A 50 -6.70 -1.07 7.34
CA ILE A 50 -6.37 -0.64 5.98
C ILE A 50 -6.52 0.88 5.77
N SER A 51 -7.16 1.60 6.69
CA SER A 51 -7.23 3.07 6.66
C SER A 51 -5.97 3.72 7.24
N ASP A 52 -5.21 3.00 8.07
CA ASP A 52 -3.86 3.38 8.46
C ASP A 52 -2.87 2.94 7.38
N HIS A 53 -2.48 3.91 6.55
CA HIS A 53 -1.50 3.70 5.48
C HIS A 53 -0.20 3.05 5.97
N SER A 54 0.23 3.34 7.20
CA SER A 54 1.45 2.75 7.75
C SER A 54 1.26 1.30 8.19
N ALA A 55 0.06 0.92 8.65
CA ALA A 55 -0.27 -0.46 8.96
C ALA A 55 -0.42 -1.30 7.69
N TRP A 56 -1.07 -0.73 6.67
CA TRP A 56 -1.18 -1.31 5.33
C TRP A 56 0.19 -1.56 4.68
N ASP A 57 1.06 -0.56 4.66
CA ASP A 57 2.43 -0.69 4.11
C ASP A 57 3.24 -1.79 4.82
N ARG A 58 3.17 -1.82 6.16
CA ARG A 58 3.85 -2.85 6.96
C ARG A 58 3.33 -4.24 6.61
N TRP A 59 2.02 -4.41 6.46
CA TRP A 59 1.40 -5.69 6.11
C TRP A 59 1.75 -6.16 4.68
N LEU A 60 1.90 -5.22 3.73
CA LEU A 60 2.40 -5.50 2.38
C LEU A 60 3.87 -5.94 2.36
N GLY A 61 4.62 -5.73 3.44
CA GLY A 61 6.05 -6.01 3.52
C GLY A 61 6.92 -4.88 2.94
N ASN A 62 6.42 -3.64 2.92
CA ASN A 62 7.25 -2.47 2.67
C ASN A 62 8.11 -2.18 3.91
N SER A 63 9.31 -2.78 3.97
CA SER A 63 10.28 -2.56 5.05
C SER A 63 10.96 -1.18 4.99
N ASP A 64 10.86 -0.49 3.85
CA ASP A 64 11.48 0.82 3.59
C ASP A 64 10.52 2.02 3.78
N ALA A 65 9.28 1.79 4.22
CA ALA A 65 8.36 2.90 4.45
C ALA A 65 8.81 3.72 5.67
N PRO A 66 9.19 5.01 5.51
CA PRO A 66 9.59 5.84 6.64
C PRO A 66 8.42 5.94 7.60
N SER A 67 8.68 5.71 8.89
CA SER A 67 7.68 5.78 9.94
C SER A 67 6.93 7.12 9.91
N CYS A 68 5.70 7.17 10.42
CA CYS A 68 4.94 8.42 10.57
C CYS A 68 5.77 9.52 11.26
N ALA A 69 6.61 9.13 12.23
CA ALA A 69 7.56 10.01 12.91
C ALA A 69 8.67 10.55 11.98
N GLN A 70 9.20 9.73 11.06
CA GLN A 70 10.14 10.18 10.03
C GLN A 70 9.48 11.07 8.97
N ARG A 71 8.20 10.85 8.68
CA ARG A 71 7.42 11.68 7.73
C ARG A 71 7.10 13.06 8.27
N THR A 72 6.90 13.21 9.59
CA THR A 72 6.60 14.50 10.22
C THR A 72 7.81 15.30 10.66
N SER A 73 9.01 14.69 10.76
CA SER A 73 10.23 15.37 11.20
C SER A 73 10.72 16.44 10.22
N ASN A 74 10.31 16.38 8.94
CA ASN A 74 10.64 17.38 7.93
C ASN A 74 9.50 18.38 7.64
N ARG A 75 8.44 18.37 8.46
CA ARG A 75 7.33 19.32 8.33
C ARG A 75 7.79 20.69 8.84
N ARG A 76 8.10 21.61 7.91
CA ARG A 76 8.33 23.02 8.24
C ARG A 76 7.08 23.61 8.89
N THR A 77 7.21 24.09 10.12
CA THR A 77 6.21 24.91 10.80
C THR A 77 6.09 26.22 10.04
N ILE A 78 4.92 26.50 9.47
CA ILE A 78 4.64 27.80 8.88
C ILE A 78 4.23 28.69 10.05
N GLU A 79 5.12 29.58 10.47
CA GLU A 79 4.77 30.58 11.49
C GLU A 79 3.78 31.58 10.86
N PRO A 80 2.63 31.85 11.51
CA PRO A 80 1.70 32.85 11.02
C PRO A 80 2.32 34.25 11.17
N SER A 81 2.22 35.05 10.11
CA SER A 81 2.63 36.47 10.08
C SER A 81 1.68 37.38 10.85
#